data_AF-A7M677-F1
#
_entry.id   AF-A7M677-F1
#
_cell.length_a   1.000
_cell.length_b   1.000
_cell.length_c   1.000
_cell.angle_alpha   90.00
_cell.angle_beta   90.00
_cell.angle_gamma   90.00
#
_symmetry.space_group_name_H-M   'P 1'
#
loop_
_entity.id
_entity.type
_entity.pdbx_description
1 polymer ?
#
loop_
_entity_poly.entity_id
_entity_poly.type
_entity_poly.pdbx_seq_one_letter_code
_entity_poly.pdbx_strand_id
1 'polypeptide(L)'
;LQLYQENREHFLKQTVAHEVAHLVAHQMFGGRIRPHGEEWQLIMRGVYELTPDRCHSYEITRRQTSAYIYRCACPERDFPFTAQRHALVRKGRRYFCRTCRATLAFSGEQRID
;
A
#
# COMPACT_ATOMS: atom_id res chain seq x y z
N LEU A 1 12.12 -8.76 4.40
CA LEU A 1 13.59 -8.97 4.43
C LEU A 1 14.22 -8.60 3.09
N GLN A 2 13.68 -9.03 1.95
CA GLN A 2 14.19 -8.68 0.61
C GLN A 2 14.36 -7.17 0.38
N LEU A 3 13.33 -6.34 0.63
CA LEU A 3 13.42 -4.87 0.49
C LEU A 3 14.54 -4.23 1.32
N TYR A 4 14.76 -4.69 2.55
CA TYR A 4 15.86 -4.21 3.40
C TYR A 4 17.21 -4.66 2.87
N GLN A 5 17.33 -5.90 2.39
CA GLN A 5 18.59 -6.43 1.85
C GLN A 5 19.00 -5.68 0.58
N GLU A 6 18.05 -5.43 -0.33
CA GLU A 6 18.29 -4.74 -1.60
C GLU A 6 18.57 -3.24 -1.43
N ASN A 7 18.08 -2.62 -0.35
CA ASN A 7 18.19 -1.18 -0.10
C ASN A 7 18.91 -0.85 1.21
N ARG A 8 19.77 -1.75 1.70
CA ARG A 8 20.29 -1.73 3.07
C ARG A 8 20.93 -0.40 3.46
N GLU A 9 21.80 0.13 2.59
CA GLU A 9 22.53 1.36 2.87
C GLU A 9 21.58 2.56 3.00
N HIS A 10 20.67 2.74 2.03
CA HIS A 10 19.67 3.79 2.08
C HIS A 10 18.73 3.60 3.28
N PHE A 11 18.32 2.37 3.60
CA PHE A 11 17.45 2.10 4.73
C PHE A 11 18.10 2.52 6.05
N LEU A 12 19.37 2.15 6.27
CA LEU A 12 20.10 2.47 7.50
C LEU A 12 20.41 3.97 7.61
N LYS A 13 20.78 4.63 6.51
CA LYS A 13 21.09 6.07 6.52
C LYS A 13 19.82 6.91 6.58
N GLN A 14 18.88 6.69 5.66
CA GLN A 14 17.71 7.55 5.45
C GLN A 14 16.49 7.08 6.24
N THR A 15 16.06 5.82 6.09
CA THR A 15 14.80 5.35 6.68
C THR A 15 14.86 5.30 8.20
N VAL A 16 15.96 4.82 8.79
CA VAL A 16 16.10 4.79 10.25
C VAL A 16 16.13 6.23 10.81
N ALA A 17 16.90 7.14 10.21
CA ALA A 17 16.92 8.54 10.63
C ALA A 17 15.54 9.19 10.51
N HIS A 18 14.79 8.91 9.44
CA HIS A 18 13.43 9.39 9.23
C HIS A 18 12.50 9.02 10.39
N GLU A 19 12.48 7.73 10.75
CA GLU A 19 11.60 7.23 11.82
C GLU A 19 12.03 7.75 13.19
N VAL A 20 13.33 7.78 13.48
CA VAL A 20 13.84 8.31 14.75
C VAL A 20 13.58 9.81 14.86
N ALA A 21 13.69 10.57 13.78
CA ALA A 21 13.37 11.99 13.78
C ALA A 21 11.90 12.26 14.15
N HIS A 22 10.95 11.38 13.80
CA HIS A 22 9.56 11.51 14.30
C HIS A 22 9.47 11.34 15.81
N LEU A 23 10.17 10.36 16.37
CA LEU A 23 10.19 10.11 17.81
C LEU A 23 10.80 11.29 18.56
N VAL A 24 11.94 11.80 18.08
CA VAL A 24 12.62 12.96 18.66
C VAL A 24 11.75 14.20 18.56
N ALA A 25 11.15 14.48 17.40
CA ALA A 25 10.29 15.64 17.21
C ALA A 25 9.08 15.58 18.15
N HIS A 26 8.42 14.42 18.26
CA HIS A 26 7.32 14.23 19.18
C HIS A 26 7.73 14.45 20.64
N GLN A 27 8.89 13.93 21.05
CA GLN A 27 9.38 14.07 22.42
C GLN A 27 9.75 15.52 22.77
N MET A 28 10.30 16.29 21.82
CA MET A 28 10.76 17.65 22.05
C MET A 28 9.64 18.70 21.92
N PHE A 29 8.72 18.52 20.98
CA PHE A 29 7.74 19.54 20.58
C PHE A 29 6.28 19.11 20.85
N GLY A 30 6.06 17.86 21.28
CA GLY A 30 4.76 17.31 21.65
C GLY A 30 3.93 16.81 20.46
N GLY A 31 2.83 16.13 20.76
CA GLY A 31 2.01 15.42 19.76
C GLY A 31 1.14 16.29 18.83
N ARG A 32 1.24 17.62 18.89
CA ARG A 32 0.49 18.53 18.02
C ARG A 32 1.25 18.94 16.75
N ILE A 33 2.53 18.55 16.63
CA ILE A 33 3.33 18.86 15.46
C ILE A 33 2.80 18.15 14.21
N ARG A 34 3.01 18.77 13.05
CA ARG A 34 2.68 18.14 11.77
C ARG A 34 3.66 16.99 11.50
N PRO A 35 3.19 15.82 11.05
CA PRO A 35 4.08 14.80 10.50
C PRO A 35 4.94 15.42 9.40
N HIS A 36 6.26 15.23 9.49
CA HIS A 36 7.23 15.81 8.56
C HIS A 36 7.23 17.35 8.49
N GLY A 37 6.76 18.02 9.55
CA GLY A 37 6.76 19.47 9.72
C GLY A 37 8.15 20.07 9.96
N GLU A 38 8.20 21.37 10.27
CA GLU A 38 9.48 22.09 10.44
C GLU A 38 10.36 21.46 11.52
N GLU A 39 9.77 21.03 12.63
CA GLU A 39 10.44 20.39 13.75
C GLU A 39 11.15 19.10 13.32
N TRP A 40 10.45 18.26 12.55
CA TRP A 40 11.03 17.04 11.99
C TRP A 40 12.12 17.35 10.96
N GLN A 41 11.89 18.32 10.07
CA GLN A 41 12.87 18.70 9.06
C GLN A 41 14.14 19.31 9.66
N LEU A 42 14.02 20.04 10.77
CA LEU A 42 15.15 20.57 11.54
C LEU A 42 16.01 19.44 12.09
N ILE A 43 15.41 18.36 12.60
CA ILE A 43 16.15 17.19 13.07
C ILE A 43 16.83 16.48 11.90
N MET A 44 16.13 16.26 10.78
CA MET A 44 16.72 15.62 9.60
C MET A 44 17.94 16.38 9.07
N ARG A 45 17.85 17.71 8.93
CA ARG A 45 18.96 18.52 8.39
C ARG A 45 20.03 18.84 9.43
N GLY A 46 19.64 19.09 10.68
CA GLY A 46 20.54 19.60 11.71
C GLY A 46 21.24 18.53 12.54
N VAL A 47 20.62 17.36 12.71
CA VAL A 47 21.19 16.25 13.49
C VAL A 47 21.74 15.18 12.56
N TYR A 48 20.95 14.78 11.57
CA TYR A 48 21.34 13.71 10.65
C TYR A 48 22.07 14.21 9.41
N GLU A 49 22.04 15.52 9.13
CA GLU A 49 22.61 16.14 7.92
C GLU A 49 22.05 15.51 6.63
N LEU A 50 20.78 15.09 6.68
CA LEU A 50 20.08 14.44 5.57
C LEU A 50 19.03 15.36 4.97
N THR A 51 18.80 15.18 3.66
CA THR A 51 17.63 15.75 3.00
C THR A 51 16.37 15.16 3.65
N PRO A 52 15.36 15.99 4.00
CA PRO A 52 14.14 15.54 4.66
C PRO A 52 13.17 14.86 3.69
N ASP A 53 13.61 13.76 3.08
CA ASP A 53 12.81 13.00 2.13
C ASP A 53 11.67 12.28 2.85
N ARG A 54 10.45 12.62 2.46
CA ARG A 54 9.23 12.03 3.02
C ARG A 54 8.96 10.62 2.53
N CYS A 55 9.36 10.34 1.30
CA CYS A 55 9.07 9.10 0.59
C CYS A 55 10.35 8.55 0.01
N HIS A 56 10.45 7.23 -0.07
CA HIS A 56 11.48 6.53 -0.81
C HIS A 56 10.83 5.72 -1.95
N SER A 57 11.56 5.52 -3.03
CA SER A 57 11.13 4.70 -4.15
C SER A 57 11.96 3.43 -4.18
N TYR A 58 11.57 2.44 -3.36
CA TYR A 58 12.17 1.11 -3.46
C TYR A 58 11.48 0.34 -4.58
N GLU A 59 12.29 -0.30 -5.43
CA GLU A 59 11.76 -1.23 -6.40
C GLU A 59 11.10 -2.40 -5.66
N ILE A 60 9.85 -2.66 -6.01
CA ILE A 60 9.14 -3.84 -5.56
C ILE A 60 8.93 -4.73 -6.78
N THR A 61 9.35 -5.99 -6.70
CA THR A 61 8.91 -6.97 -7.68
C THR A 61 7.38 -7.01 -7.61
N ARG A 62 6.72 -6.61 -8.70
CA ARG A 62 5.27 -6.70 -8.80
C ARG A 62 4.92 -8.18 -8.68
N ARG A 63 4.32 -8.54 -7.55
CA ARG A 63 3.83 -9.90 -7.35
C ARG A 63 2.78 -10.15 -8.42
N GLN A 64 2.90 -11.26 -9.15
CA GLN A 64 1.87 -11.69 -10.07
C GLN A 64 0.53 -11.70 -9.36
N THR A 65 -0.46 -11.02 -9.94
CA THR A 65 -1.78 -10.89 -9.33
C THR A 65 -2.75 -11.81 -10.03
N SER A 66 -3.34 -12.72 -9.28
CA SER A 66 -4.44 -13.53 -9.78
C SER A 66 -5.74 -12.72 -9.80
N ALA A 67 -6.36 -12.61 -10.97
CA ALA A 67 -7.71 -12.08 -11.14
C ALA A 67 -8.72 -13.22 -11.24
N TYR A 68 -9.67 -13.27 -10.31
CA TYR A 68 -10.82 -14.17 -10.33
C TYR A 68 -11.93 -13.53 -11.13
N ILE A 69 -12.36 -14.16 -12.22
CA ILE A 69 -13.31 -13.55 -13.15
C ILE A 69 -14.74 -13.78 -12.66
N TYR A 70 -15.48 -12.69 -12.51
CA TYR A 70 -16.91 -12.72 -12.23
C TYR A 70 -17.70 -12.22 -13.44
N ARG A 71 -18.89 -12.78 -13.65
CA ARG A 71 -19.78 -12.44 -14.76
C ARG A 71 -21.20 -12.18 -14.28
N CYS A 72 -21.92 -11.46 -15.13
CA CYS A 72 -23.35 -11.25 -15.05
C CYS A 72 -24.01 -11.78 -16.32
N ALA A 73 -25.32 -12.02 -16.30
CA ALA A 73 -26.08 -12.33 -17.52
C ALA A 73 -26.23 -11.12 -18.46
N CYS A 74 -25.99 -9.92 -17.94
CA CYS A 74 -25.96 -8.69 -18.70
C CYS A 74 -24.73 -8.71 -19.65
N PRO A 75 -24.79 -8.09 -20.84
CA PRO A 75 -23.69 -8.07 -21.83
C PRO A 75 -22.46 -7.26 -21.38
N GLU A 76 -22.38 -6.97 -20.08
CA GLU A 76 -21.25 -6.35 -19.43
C GLU A 76 -20.01 -7.25 -19.52
N ARG A 77 -18.83 -6.64 -19.57
CA ARG A 77 -17.54 -7.33 -19.64
C ARG A 77 -17.25 -8.10 -18.35
N ASP A 78 -16.20 -8.90 -18.38
CA ASP A 78 -15.66 -9.57 -17.20
C ASP A 78 -15.39 -8.60 -16.05
N PHE A 79 -15.72 -9.04 -14.82
CA PHE A 79 -15.47 -8.32 -13.59
C PHE A 79 -14.32 -8.99 -12.83
N PRO A 80 -13.05 -8.58 -13.04
CA PRO A 80 -11.91 -9.17 -12.35
C PRO A 80 -11.93 -8.80 -10.86
N PHE A 81 -11.89 -9.81 -10.00
CA PHE A 81 -11.81 -9.67 -8.55
C PHE A 81 -10.41 -10.07 -8.07
N THR A 82 -9.87 -9.32 -7.11
CA THR A 82 -8.66 -9.72 -6.39
C THR A 82 -8.93 -10.98 -5.55
N ALA A 83 -7.87 -11.68 -5.16
CA ALA A 83 -7.97 -12.82 -4.24
C ALA A 83 -8.73 -12.46 -2.95
N GLN A 84 -8.56 -11.24 -2.45
CA GLN A 84 -9.30 -10.73 -1.29
C GLN A 84 -10.81 -10.65 -1.57
N ARG A 85 -11.22 -10.04 -2.69
CA ARG A 85 -12.64 -9.95 -3.05
C ARG A 85 -13.26 -11.33 -3.28
N HIS A 86 -12.54 -12.24 -3.93
CA HIS A 86 -12.97 -13.63 -4.11
C HIS A 86 -13.15 -14.35 -2.75
N ALA A 87 -12.18 -14.21 -1.83
CA ALA A 87 -12.30 -14.76 -0.47
C ALA A 87 -13.49 -14.18 0.30
N LEU A 88 -13.80 -12.89 0.13
CA LEU A 88 -14.99 -12.28 0.72
C LEU A 88 -16.28 -12.88 0.16
N VAL A 89 -16.34 -13.16 -1.15
CA VAL A 89 -17.50 -13.86 -1.74
C VAL A 89 -17.69 -15.24 -1.14
N ARG A 90 -16.60 -16.00 -0.96
CA ARG A 90 -16.64 -17.31 -0.28
C ARG A 90 -17.12 -17.23 1.18
N LYS A 91 -16.96 -16.07 1.83
CA LYS A 91 -17.50 -15.77 3.17
C LYS A 91 -18.93 -15.21 3.14
N GLY A 92 -19.59 -15.22 1.99
CA GLY A 92 -20.99 -14.78 1.83
C GLY A 92 -21.17 -13.33 1.40
N ARG A 93 -20.10 -12.56 1.15
CA ARG A 93 -20.21 -11.19 0.62
C ARG A 93 -20.78 -11.24 -0.80
N ARG A 94 -21.85 -10.51 -1.06
CA ARG A 94 -22.42 -10.37 -2.42
C ARG A 94 -21.94 -9.08 -3.07
N TYR A 95 -21.64 -9.16 -4.36
CA TYR A 95 -21.36 -8.02 -5.22
C TYR A 95 -22.40 -8.02 -6.34
N PHE A 96 -22.85 -6.83 -6.73
CA PHE A 96 -23.95 -6.68 -7.68
C PHE A 96 -23.46 -5.97 -8.94
N CYS A 97 -24.01 -6.36 -10.08
CA CYS A 97 -23.84 -5.64 -11.33
C CYS A 97 -24.41 -4.22 -11.19
N ARG A 98 -23.70 -3.22 -11.70
CA ARG A 98 -24.16 -1.81 -11.63
C ARG A 98 -25.38 -1.55 -12.51
N THR A 99 -25.53 -2.30 -13.59
CA THR A 99 -26.58 -2.12 -14.60
C THR A 99 -27.87 -2.82 -14.20
N CYS A 100 -27.82 -4.14 -14.02
CA CYS A 100 -29.01 -4.95 -13.77
C CYS A 100 -29.20 -5.38 -12.31
N ARG A 101 -28.31 -4.96 -11.40
CA ARG A 101 -28.34 -5.28 -9.95
C ARG A 101 -28.33 -6.77 -9.58
N ALA A 102 -28.22 -7.67 -10.56
CA ALA A 102 -28.04 -9.09 -10.32
C ALA A 102 -26.71 -9.37 -9.60
N THR A 103 -26.67 -10.45 -8.82
CA THR A 103 -25.44 -10.86 -8.13
C THR A 103 -24.41 -11.32 -9.16
N LEU A 104 -23.17 -10.85 -9.02
CA LEU A 104 -22.06 -11.30 -9.84
C LEU A 104 -21.69 -12.74 -9.45
N ALA A 105 -21.61 -13.63 -10.43
CA ALA A 105 -21.27 -15.03 -10.24
C ALA A 105 -19.82 -15.28 -10.68
N PHE A 106 -19.10 -16.10 -9.92
CA PHE A 106 -17.76 -16.52 -10.31
C PHE A 106 -17.84 -17.38 -11.58
N SER A 107 -17.04 -17.06 -12.60
CA SER A 107 -17.06 -17.79 -13.88
C SER A 107 -16.29 -19.10 -13.84
N GLY A 108 -15.54 -19.39 -12.76
CA GLY A 108 -14.59 -20.51 -12.70
C GLY A 108 -13.19 -20.17 -13.21
N GLU A 109 -13.02 -19.00 -13.82
CA GLU A 109 -11.77 -18.60 -14.48
C GLU A 109 -10.89 -17.76 -13.54
N GLN A 110 -9.61 -18.12 -13.49
CA GLN A 110 -8.56 -17.37 -12.81
C GLN A 110 -7.48 -17.00 -13.82
N ARG A 111 -7.24 -15.70 -14.00
CA ARG A 111 -6.17 -15.16 -14.86
C ARG A 111 -4.99 -14.77 -13.98
N ILE A 112 -3.78 -15.04 -14.42
CA ILE A 112 -2.55 -14.62 -13.74
C ILE A 112 -1.94 -13.53 -14.62
N ASP A 113 -1.86 -12.31 -14.07
CA ASP A 113 -1.11 -11.20 -14.65
C ASP A 113 0.26 -11.07 -13.97
#